data_AF-A0A0F9GBN0-F1
#
_entry.id   AF-A0A0F9GBN0-F1
#
_cell.length_a   1.000
_cell.length_b   1.000
_cell.length_c   1.000
_cell.angle_alpha   90.00
_cell.angle_beta   90.00
_cell.angle_gamma   90.00
#
_symmetry.space_group_name_H-M   'P 1'
#
loop_
_entity.id
_entity.type
_entity.pdbx_description
1 polymer ?
#
loop_
_entity_poly.entity_id
_entity_poly.type
_entity_poly.pdbx_seq_one_letter_code
_entity_poly.pdbx_strand_id
1 'polypeptide(L)'
;PNLMMNFLRDHEAGICMHGGFESTGSQVSHLRNKKKSIHWFTGTTLPCVSNYKPYAFPIEGQKYYNSGPYSFVNPEWFWCKHQISKLIKRKIELRNIENASILSVADLMNQEEEISEEEFIEKMKVVNLEAWNRSHEMIN
;
A
#
# COMPACT_ATOMS: atom_id res chain seq x y z
N PRO A 1 -8.59 -9.54 -0.42
CA PRO A 1 -8.30 -8.16 0.04
C PRO A 1 -9.26 -7.09 -0.53
N ASN A 2 -9.66 -7.21 -1.81
CA ASN A 2 -10.48 -6.23 -2.54
C ASN A 2 -11.72 -5.72 -1.79
N LEU A 3 -12.54 -6.61 -1.22
CA LEU A 3 -13.76 -6.22 -0.52
C LEU A 3 -13.47 -5.25 0.63
N MET A 4 -12.54 -5.60 1.51
CA MET A 4 -12.15 -4.76 2.64
C MET A 4 -11.50 -3.44 2.19
N MET A 5 -10.67 -3.52 1.15
CA MET A 5 -10.05 -2.34 0.53
C MET A 5 -11.09 -1.37 -0.02
N ASN A 6 -12.17 -1.85 -0.64
CA ASN A 6 -13.26 -1.01 -1.13
C ASN A 6 -14.08 -0.42 0.03
N PHE A 7 -14.37 -1.22 1.05
CA PHE A 7 -15.07 -0.76 2.26
C PHE A 7 -14.32 0.39 2.95
N LEU A 8 -13.00 0.28 3.07
CA LEU A 8 -12.15 1.32 3.69
C LEU A 8 -12.02 2.61 2.86
N ARG A 9 -12.61 2.64 1.66
CA ARG A 9 -12.66 3.83 0.79
C ARG A 9 -14.00 4.54 0.81
N ASP A 10 -14.97 3.98 1.51
CA ASP A 10 -16.31 4.50 1.50
C ASP A 10 -16.38 5.87 2.21
N HIS A 11 -16.79 6.89 1.45
CA HIS A 11 -17.01 8.24 1.97
C HIS A 11 -18.41 8.43 2.52
N GLU A 12 -19.39 7.76 1.91
CA GLU A 12 -20.81 7.92 2.26
C GLU A 12 -21.06 7.31 3.63
N ALA A 13 -20.41 6.18 3.93
CA ALA A 13 -20.41 5.57 5.25
C ALA A 13 -19.45 6.24 6.26
N GLY A 14 -18.72 7.30 5.86
CA GLY A 14 -17.78 8.02 6.73
C GLY A 14 -16.52 7.24 7.12
N ILE A 15 -16.18 6.16 6.42
CA ILE A 15 -15.02 5.32 6.73
C ILE A 15 -13.72 6.00 6.27
N CYS A 16 -13.69 6.47 5.02
CA CYS A 16 -12.62 7.31 4.51
C CYS A 16 -12.97 8.78 4.80
N MET A 17 -12.48 9.29 5.93
CA MET A 17 -12.79 10.62 6.44
C MET A 17 -12.03 11.72 5.70
N HIS A 18 -12.75 12.78 5.33
CA HIS A 18 -12.26 13.99 4.67
C HIS A 18 -12.65 15.21 5.50
N GLY A 19 -11.78 16.23 5.58
CA GLY A 19 -12.08 17.50 6.26
C GLY A 19 -11.28 17.70 7.53
N GLY A 20 -11.92 18.16 8.62
CA GLY A 20 -11.24 18.49 9.88
C GLY A 20 -10.53 17.32 10.56
N PHE A 21 -11.01 16.10 10.29
CA PHE A 21 -10.32 14.85 10.61
C PHE A 21 -10.16 14.05 9.32
N GLU A 22 -8.91 13.77 8.94
CA GLU A 22 -8.58 13.08 7.70
C GLU A 22 -8.00 11.70 7.99
N SER A 23 -8.45 10.68 7.24
CA SER A 23 -7.85 9.34 7.32
C SER A 23 -6.40 9.38 6.83
N THR A 24 -5.44 9.32 7.75
CA THR A 24 -4.00 9.49 7.45
C THR A 24 -3.35 8.29 6.76
N GLY A 25 -4.04 7.15 6.75
CA GLY A 25 -3.63 5.91 6.10
C GLY A 25 -4.67 4.80 6.28
N SER A 26 -4.42 3.66 5.66
CA SER A 26 -5.23 2.46 5.88
C SER A 26 -4.42 1.19 5.67
N GLN A 27 -4.87 0.12 6.32
CA GLN A 27 -4.27 -1.20 6.29
C GLN A 27 -5.34 -2.28 6.11
N VAL A 28 -5.02 -3.30 5.30
CA VAL A 28 -5.76 -4.58 5.26
C VAL A 28 -4.77 -5.70 5.50
N SER A 29 -5.08 -6.64 6.39
CA SER A 29 -4.20 -7.79 6.67
C SER A 29 -4.94 -9.10 6.44
N HIS A 30 -4.31 -9.98 5.67
CA HIS A 30 -4.72 -11.35 5.51
C HIS A 30 -3.81 -12.21 6.39
N LEU A 31 -4.32 -12.56 7.57
CA LEU A 31 -3.60 -13.38 8.54
C LEU A 31 -3.69 -14.85 8.12
N ARG A 32 -2.54 -15.52 8.08
CA ARG A 32 -2.41 -16.89 7.58
C ARG A 32 -1.73 -17.76 8.62
N ASN A 33 -2.19 -19.00 8.73
CA ASN A 33 -1.61 -19.97 9.65
C ASN A 33 -0.37 -20.62 9.03
N LYS A 34 0.73 -20.73 9.77
CA LYS A 34 2.01 -21.37 9.37
C LYS A 34 2.73 -20.81 8.13
N LYS A 35 2.10 -19.89 7.39
CA LYS A 35 2.65 -19.19 6.22
C LYS A 35 2.76 -17.70 6.52
N LYS A 36 3.46 -16.94 5.68
CA LYS A 36 3.56 -15.49 5.84
C LYS A 36 2.19 -14.83 5.68
N SER A 37 1.86 -13.96 6.63
CA SER A 37 0.69 -13.10 6.54
C SER A 37 0.95 -11.98 5.53
N ILE A 38 -0.09 -11.59 4.78
CA ILE A 38 0.01 -10.54 3.78
C ILE A 38 -0.63 -9.27 4.32
N HIS A 39 0.13 -8.20 4.35
CA HIS A 39 -0.30 -6.90 4.82
C HIS A 39 -0.31 -5.91 3.67
N TRP A 40 -1.34 -5.11 3.59
CA TRP A 40 -1.56 -4.15 2.53
C TRP A 40 -1.67 -2.77 3.18
N PHE A 41 -0.84 -1.82 2.77
CA PHE A 41 -0.85 -0.47 3.34
C PHE A 41 -1.00 0.57 2.25
N THR A 42 -1.76 1.64 2.49
CA THR A 42 -1.78 2.78 1.56
C THR A 42 -0.44 3.51 1.53
N GLY A 43 0.22 3.66 2.69
CA GLY A 43 1.44 4.43 2.83
C GLY A 43 1.25 5.95 2.61
N THR A 44 0.00 6.39 2.48
CA THR A 44 -0.46 7.74 2.16
C THR A 44 -1.84 7.99 2.77
N THR A 45 -2.21 9.27 2.89
CA THR A 45 -3.54 9.71 3.34
C THR A 45 -4.65 9.30 2.36
N LEU A 46 -5.89 9.34 2.82
CA LEU A 46 -7.10 9.15 2.01
C LEU A 46 -7.09 7.88 1.14
N PRO A 47 -7.50 6.73 1.69
CA PRO A 47 -7.58 5.45 0.97
C PRO A 47 -8.26 5.53 -0.40
N CYS A 48 -9.26 6.41 -0.55
CA CYS A 48 -10.02 6.59 -1.79
C CYS A 48 -9.18 7.03 -3.00
N VAL A 49 -8.10 7.79 -2.75
CA VAL A 49 -7.13 8.32 -3.73
C VAL A 49 -5.74 7.72 -3.52
N SER A 50 -5.69 6.55 -2.87
CA SER A 50 -4.48 5.78 -2.65
C SER A 50 -4.62 4.36 -3.19
N ASN A 51 -3.50 3.74 -3.52
CA ASN A 51 -3.37 2.31 -3.79
C ASN A 51 -2.70 1.62 -2.60
N TYR A 52 -3.15 0.41 -2.28
CA TYR A 52 -2.51 -0.40 -1.26
C TYR A 52 -1.29 -1.14 -1.84
N LYS A 53 -0.17 -1.09 -1.13
CA LYS A 53 1.06 -1.83 -1.45
C LYS A 53 1.18 -3.07 -0.55
N PRO A 54 1.53 -4.24 -1.10
CA PRO A 54 1.62 -5.50 -0.35
C PRO A 54 2.94 -5.63 0.42
N TYR A 55 2.91 -6.34 1.55
CA TYR A 55 4.05 -6.68 2.40
C TYR A 55 3.87 -8.08 2.96
N ALA A 56 4.97 -8.81 3.11
CA ALA A 56 5.07 -10.04 3.88
C ALA A 56 6.28 -9.91 4.82
N PHE A 57 6.06 -9.86 6.14
CA PHE A 57 7.14 -9.60 7.10
C PHE A 57 7.86 -10.90 7.55
N PRO A 58 9.15 -10.83 7.92
CA PRO A 58 10.06 -9.68 7.79
C PRO A 58 10.42 -9.44 6.31
N ILE A 59 10.71 -8.20 5.98
CA ILE A 59 11.09 -7.79 4.63
C ILE A 59 12.11 -6.66 4.74
N GLU A 60 13.14 -6.66 3.89
CA GLU A 60 14.22 -5.67 3.89
C GLU A 60 14.30 -4.91 2.57
N GLY A 61 14.89 -3.71 2.58
CA GLY A 61 15.08 -2.89 1.36
C GLY A 61 13.82 -2.17 0.87
N GLN A 62 12.81 -1.98 1.72
CA GLN A 62 11.60 -1.21 1.40
C GLN A 62 11.91 0.29 1.43
N LYS A 63 11.06 1.06 0.75
CA LYS A 63 11.05 2.51 0.91
C LYS A 63 10.41 2.88 2.24
N TYR A 64 11.23 3.28 3.20
CA TYR A 64 10.80 3.86 4.47
C TYR A 64 11.65 5.09 4.81
N TYR A 65 11.13 5.91 5.72
CA TYR A 65 11.89 7.03 6.30
C TYR A 65 12.49 6.60 7.63
N ASN A 66 13.75 6.96 7.89
CA ASN A 66 14.40 6.70 9.19
C ASN A 66 13.61 7.38 10.31
N SER A 67 13.10 6.60 11.26
CA SER A 67 12.37 7.12 12.43
C SER A 67 13.21 8.10 13.24
N GLY A 68 12.61 9.20 13.67
CA GLY A 68 13.23 10.13 14.63
C GLY A 68 12.20 11.04 15.27
N PRO A 69 12.58 11.87 16.24
CA PRO A 69 11.89 13.12 16.44
C PRO A 69 12.25 14.03 15.26
N TYR A 70 11.30 14.27 14.36
CA TYR A 70 11.48 15.29 13.33
C TYR A 70 11.10 16.66 13.90
N SER A 71 11.98 17.65 13.76
CA SER A 71 11.73 19.02 14.22
C SER A 71 10.80 19.83 13.30
N PHE A 72 10.63 19.37 12.06
CA PHE A 72 9.75 19.98 11.07
C PHE A 72 9.20 18.92 10.11
N VAL A 73 8.07 19.23 9.46
CA VAL A 73 7.52 18.42 8.38
C VAL A 73 8.32 18.70 7.12
N ASN A 74 8.93 17.66 6.53
CA ASN A 74 9.63 17.81 5.26
C ASN A 74 8.61 17.76 4.10
N PRO A 75 8.48 18.81 3.26
CA PRO A 75 7.56 18.81 2.13
C PRO A 75 7.91 17.76 1.07
N GLU A 76 9.16 17.27 1.05
CA GLU A 76 9.62 16.23 0.13
C GLU A 76 9.19 14.82 0.55
N TRP A 77 8.62 14.65 1.75
CA TRP A 77 8.05 13.36 2.14
C TRP A 77 6.92 12.97 1.21
N PHE A 78 6.90 11.69 0.84
CA PHE A 78 5.91 11.12 -0.07
C PHE A 78 4.48 11.39 0.39
N TRP A 79 4.24 11.29 1.70
CA TRP A 79 2.95 11.59 2.30
C TRP A 79 2.53 13.05 2.07
N CYS A 80 3.44 14.02 2.26
CA CYS A 80 3.17 15.43 2.01
C CYS A 80 2.85 15.68 0.53
N LYS A 81 3.65 15.11 -0.37
CA LYS A 81 3.43 15.26 -1.82
C LYS A 81 2.11 14.62 -2.28
N HIS A 82 1.76 13.46 -1.73
CA HIS A 82 0.47 12.80 -1.99
C HIS A 82 -0.70 13.68 -1.53
N GLN A 83 -0.62 14.24 -0.31
CA GLN A 83 -1.66 15.11 0.24
C GLN A 83 -1.89 16.36 -0.62
N ILE A 84 -0.83 16.95 -1.18
CA ILE A 84 -0.92 18.13 -2.05
C ILE A 84 -1.50 17.76 -3.43
N SER A 85 -1.01 16.67 -4.03
CA SER A 85 -1.37 16.28 -5.39
C SER A 85 -2.82 15.82 -5.53
N LYS A 86 -3.46 15.33 -4.44
CA LYS A 86 -4.87 14.87 -4.39
C LYS A 86 -5.28 14.19 -5.69
N LEU A 87 -4.73 13.00 -5.94
CA LEU A 87 -4.79 12.21 -7.18
C LEU A 87 -6.21 11.74 -7.62
N ILE A 88 -7.25 12.53 -7.38
CA ILE A 88 -8.66 12.28 -7.71
C ILE A 88 -8.82 11.91 -9.18
N LYS A 89 -8.09 12.60 -10.08
CA LYS A 89 -8.13 12.34 -11.53
C LYS A 89 -7.40 11.06 -11.96
N ARG A 90 -6.53 10.51 -11.11
CA ARG A 90 -5.74 9.30 -11.40
C ARG A 90 -6.26 8.05 -10.70
N LYS A 91 -7.53 8.06 -10.28
CA LYS A 91 -8.13 6.97 -9.50
C LYS A 91 -8.09 5.65 -10.26
N ILE A 92 -8.33 5.66 -11.58
CA ILE A 92 -8.35 4.44 -12.40
C ILE A 92 -6.94 3.83 -12.46
N GLU A 93 -5.92 4.64 -12.71
CA GLU A 93 -4.52 4.23 -12.76
C GLU A 93 -4.07 3.65 -11.42
N LEU A 94 -4.43 4.29 -10.31
CA LEU A 94 -4.15 3.79 -8.97
C LEU A 94 -4.83 2.42 -8.71
N ARG A 95 -6.06 2.21 -9.19
CA ARG A 95 -6.73 0.90 -9.10
C ARG A 95 -6.09 -0.14 -9.99
N ASN A 96 -5.58 0.25 -11.17
CA ASN A 96 -4.85 -0.66 -12.05
C ASN A 96 -3.54 -1.14 -11.42
N ILE A 97 -2.78 -0.22 -10.79
CA ILE A 97 -1.57 -0.56 -10.02
C ILE A 97 -1.92 -1.53 -8.89
N GLU A 98 -2.96 -1.23 -8.12
CA GLU A 98 -3.43 -2.07 -7.01
C GLU A 98 -3.86 -3.47 -7.47
N ASN A 99 -4.67 -3.55 -8.52
CA ASN A 99 -5.15 -4.83 -9.07
C ASN A 99 -4.00 -5.67 -9.60
N ALA A 100 -3.02 -5.06 -10.29
CA ALA A 100 -1.82 -5.75 -10.73
C ALA A 100 -1.06 -6.37 -9.54
N SER A 101 -0.83 -5.59 -8.48
CA SER A 101 -0.19 -6.11 -7.26
C SER A 101 -1.00 -7.21 -6.58
N ILE A 102 -2.33 -7.11 -6.55
CA ILE A 102 -3.20 -8.16 -5.98
C ILE A 102 -3.09 -9.45 -6.77
N LEU A 103 -3.07 -9.38 -8.11
CA LEU A 103 -2.90 -10.56 -8.96
C LEU A 103 -1.52 -11.19 -8.77
N SER A 104 -0.44 -10.39 -8.73
CA SER A 104 0.91 -10.89 -8.48
C SER A 104 1.02 -11.57 -7.12
N VAL A 105 0.46 -10.99 -6.06
CA VAL A 105 0.47 -11.64 -4.73
C VAL A 105 -0.36 -12.92 -4.73
N ALA A 106 -1.50 -12.96 -5.41
CA ALA A 106 -2.31 -14.17 -5.50
C ALA A 106 -1.55 -15.30 -6.22
N ASP A 107 -0.83 -14.98 -7.30
CA ASP A 107 0.02 -15.94 -8.02
C ASP A 107 1.16 -16.47 -7.13
N LEU A 108 1.84 -15.58 -6.41
CA LEU A 108 2.87 -15.97 -5.43
C LEU A 108 2.32 -16.87 -4.32
N MET A 109 1.12 -16.59 -3.82
CA MET A 109 0.47 -17.42 -2.81
C MET A 109 0.13 -18.82 -3.35
N ASN A 110 -0.18 -18.96 -4.64
CA ASN A 110 -0.45 -20.26 -5.25
C ASN A 110 0.83 -21.09 -5.44
N GLN A 111 1.97 -20.42 -5.64
CA GLN A 111 3.29 -21.06 -5.81
C GLN A 111 4.01 -21.29 -4.47
N GLU A 112 3.43 -20.88 -3.34
CA GLU A 112 4.12 -20.86 -2.02
C GLU A 112 4.47 -22.25 -1.47
N GLU A 113 3.91 -23.33 -2.02
CA GLU A 113 4.34 -24.70 -1.68
C GLU A 113 5.52 -25.18 -2.53
N GLU A 114 5.79 -24.52 -3.66
CA GLU A 114 6.83 -24.88 -4.63
C GLU A 114 8.12 -24.08 -4.45
N ILE A 115 8.07 -22.97 -3.71
CA ILE A 115 9.20 -22.07 -3.49
C ILE A 115 9.57 -21.97 -2.01
N SER A 116 10.82 -21.59 -1.71
CA SER A 116 11.25 -21.38 -0.33
C SER A 116 10.60 -20.11 0.28
N GLU A 117 10.61 -20.02 1.61
CA GLU A 117 10.12 -18.83 2.31
C GLU A 117 10.95 -17.59 1.93
N GLU A 118 12.26 -17.73 1.77
CA GLU A 118 13.15 -16.64 1.36
C GLU A 118 12.83 -16.17 -0.07
N GLU A 119 12.60 -17.12 -0.99
CA GLU A 119 12.22 -16.78 -2.36
C GLU A 119 10.85 -16.08 -2.41
N PHE A 120 9.89 -16.55 -1.60
CA PHE A 120 8.60 -15.90 -1.46
C PHE A 120 8.74 -14.44 -0.97
N ILE A 121 9.57 -14.20 0.05
CA ILE A 121 9.83 -12.86 0.59
C ILE A 121 10.48 -11.95 -0.45
N GLU A 122 11.49 -12.43 -1.19
CA GLU A 122 12.15 -11.62 -2.22
C GLU A 122 11.19 -11.28 -3.37
N LYS A 123 10.37 -12.24 -3.81
CA LYS A 123 9.32 -11.98 -4.82
C LYS A 123 8.27 -10.99 -4.29
N MET A 124 7.84 -11.12 -3.04
CA MET A 124 6.93 -10.15 -2.40
C MET A 124 7.53 -8.74 -2.33
N LYS A 125 8.83 -8.62 -2.08
CA LYS A 125 9.56 -7.35 -2.08
C LYS A 125 9.58 -6.71 -3.46
N VAL A 126 9.76 -7.49 -4.53
CA VAL A 126 9.67 -6.97 -5.91
C VAL A 126 8.29 -6.38 -6.18
N VAL A 127 7.22 -7.10 -5.83
CA VAL A 127 5.84 -6.61 -6.01
C VAL A 127 5.59 -5.35 -5.19
N ASN A 128 6.09 -5.30 -3.94
CA ASN A 128 6.01 -4.12 -3.09
C ASN A 128 6.69 -2.90 -3.72
N LEU A 129 7.94 -3.05 -4.17
CA LEU A 129 8.73 -1.98 -4.75
C LEU A 129 8.14 -1.46 -6.04
N GLU A 130 7.61 -2.34 -6.89
CA GLU A 130 6.90 -1.95 -8.11
C GLU A 130 5.66 -1.10 -7.78
N ALA A 131 4.85 -1.55 -6.83
CA ALA A 131 3.66 -0.80 -6.38
C ALA A 131 4.04 0.59 -5.86
N TRP A 132 5.15 0.70 -5.11
CA TRP A 132 5.68 1.97 -4.62
C TRP A 132 6.22 2.87 -5.74
N ASN A 133 7.02 2.33 -6.65
CA ASN A 133 7.61 3.09 -7.75
C ASN A 133 6.52 3.71 -8.62
N ARG A 134 5.50 2.93 -8.99
CA ARG A 134 4.36 3.45 -9.75
C ARG A 134 3.58 4.50 -8.98
N SER A 135 3.39 4.35 -7.66
CA SER A 135 2.77 5.41 -6.86
C SER A 135 3.59 6.70 -6.85
N HIS A 136 4.93 6.62 -6.82
CA HIS A 136 5.81 7.79 -6.92
C HIS A 136 5.70 8.49 -8.28
N GLU A 137 5.67 7.75 -9.37
CA GLU A 137 5.45 8.29 -10.72
C GLU A 137 4.11 9.02 -10.86
N MET A 138 3.11 8.69 -10.02
CA MET A 138 1.83 9.38 -10.04
C MET A 138 1.83 10.74 -9.36
N ILE A 139 2.79 10.99 -8.46
CA ILE A 139 2.89 12.20 -7.65
C ILE A 139 3.90 13.20 -8.21
N ASN A 140 4.87 12.73 -9.00
CA ASN A 140 5.85 13.56 -9.69
C ASN A 140 5.31 14.16 -10.98
#